data_AF-A0A9E3EJX1-F1
#
_entry.id   AF-A0A9E3EJX1-F1
#
_cell.length_a   1.000
_cell.length_b   1.000
_cell.length_c   1.000
_cell.angle_alpha   90.00
_cell.angle_beta   90.00
_cell.angle_gamma   90.00
#
_symmetry.space_group_name_H-M   'P 1'
#
loop_
_entity.id
_entity.type
_entity.pdbx_description
1 polymer ?
#
loop_
_entity_poly.entity_id
_entity_poly.type
_entity_poly.pdbx_seq_one_letter_code
_entity_poly.pdbx_strand_id
1 'polypeptide(L)'
;MSVKKAAEATPNILLRRARQERGWSQKELADLLGVPQSFMISRWENGTTYPGPEYREKLRSIFGKRCEELGLYKSVSPYPSQIPVIDPAIPVRQPGTSVLVGRDLLLEQIKQSLCSGWNSRFAAMNGLP
;
A
#
# COMPACT_ATOMS: atom_id res chain seq x y z
N MET A 1 -11.74 -7.51 20.46
CA MET A 1 -11.80 -6.36 19.52
C MET A 1 -11.20 -5.16 20.21
N SER A 2 -9.93 -4.83 19.94
CA SER A 2 -9.25 -3.68 20.56
C SER A 2 -9.64 -2.41 19.82
N VAL A 3 -10.34 -1.49 20.51
CA VAL A 3 -10.70 -0.18 19.95
C VAL A 3 -9.46 0.72 20.06
N LYS A 4 -9.00 1.26 18.93
CA LYS A 4 -7.85 2.20 18.94
C LYS A 4 -8.24 3.50 19.66
N LYS A 5 -7.29 4.08 20.39
CA LYS A 5 -7.44 5.41 20.97
C LYS A 5 -7.53 6.43 19.83
N ALA A 6 -8.44 7.40 19.93
CA ALA A 6 -8.76 8.33 18.83
C ALA A 6 -7.54 9.10 18.27
N ALA A 7 -6.49 9.31 19.09
CA ALA A 7 -5.25 9.97 18.68
C ALA A 7 -4.40 9.18 17.66
N GLU A 8 -4.58 7.86 17.55
CA GLU A 8 -3.83 6.99 16.64
C GLU A 8 -4.63 6.55 15.41
N ALA A 9 -5.90 6.95 15.33
CA ALA A 9 -6.79 6.57 14.25
C ALA A 9 -6.65 7.54 13.07
N THR A 10 -6.46 6.99 11.86
CA THR A 10 -6.50 7.79 10.63
C THR A 10 -7.97 8.05 10.26
N PRO A 11 -8.42 9.31 10.22
CA PRO A 11 -9.81 9.62 9.91
C PRO A 11 -10.17 9.21 8.48
N ASN A 12 -11.37 8.65 8.30
CA ASN A 12 -11.93 8.30 6.99
C ASN A 12 -12.60 9.52 6.35
N ILE A 13 -11.77 10.35 5.72
CA ILE A 13 -12.21 11.56 5.02
C ILE A 13 -13.11 11.23 3.83
N LEU A 14 -12.92 10.07 3.19
CA LEU A 14 -13.69 9.65 2.00
C LEU A 14 -15.16 9.41 2.33
N LEU A 15 -15.44 8.64 3.39
CA LEU A 15 -16.81 8.40 3.85
C LEU A 15 -17.49 9.70 4.30
N ARG A 16 -16.76 10.53 5.06
CA ARG A 16 -17.27 11.83 5.55
C ARG A 16 -17.65 12.74 4.40
N ARG A 17 -16.78 12.83 3.39
CA ARG A 17 -17.02 13.63 2.17
C ARG A 17 -18.23 13.10 1.41
N ALA A 18 -18.32 11.79 1.17
CA ALA A 18 -19.46 11.19 0.46
C ALA A 18 -20.79 11.49 1.16
N ARG A 19 -20.82 11.45 2.50
CA ARG A 19 -22.00 11.84 3.28
C ARG A 19 -22.34 13.33 3.09
N GLN A 20 -21.34 14.20 3.21
CA GLN A 20 -21.53 15.65 3.09
C GLN A 20 -21.94 16.09 1.69
N GLU A 21 -21.41 15.44 0.64
CA GLU A 21 -21.81 15.67 -0.77
C GLU A 21 -23.30 15.39 -1.00
N ARG A 22 -23.90 14.54 -0.18
CA ARG A 22 -25.35 14.25 -0.19
C ARG A 22 -26.16 15.09 0.79
N GLY A 23 -25.52 15.98 1.55
CA GLY A 23 -26.17 16.84 2.53
C GLY A 23 -26.66 16.13 3.79
N TRP A 24 -26.24 14.89 4.04
CA TRP A 24 -26.72 14.11 5.18
C TRP A 24 -25.93 14.40 6.46
N SER A 25 -26.62 14.43 7.59
CA SER A 25 -26.06 14.34 8.94
C SER A 25 -25.64 12.89 9.26
N GLN A 26 -24.83 12.71 10.30
CA GLN A 26 -24.46 11.36 10.77
C GLN A 26 -25.68 10.57 11.26
N LYS A 27 -26.69 11.25 11.80
CA LYS A 27 -27.96 10.64 12.22
C LYS A 27 -28.75 10.14 11.02
N GLU A 28 -28.96 10.97 10.00
CA GLU A 28 -29.69 10.57 8.79
C GLU A 28 -29.01 9.40 8.08
N LEU A 29 -27.67 9.39 7.99
CA LEU A 29 -26.96 8.24 7.43
C LEU A 29 -27.14 6.97 8.28
N ALA A 30 -27.17 7.10 9.61
CA ALA A 30 -27.43 5.97 10.49
C ALA A 30 -28.85 5.42 10.28
N ASP A 31 -29.84 6.29 10.18
CA ASP A 31 -31.24 5.93 9.94
C ASP A 31 -31.40 5.23 8.58
N LEU A 32 -30.77 5.76 7.53
CA LEU A 32 -30.76 5.14 6.18
C LEU A 32 -30.10 3.76 6.16
N LEU A 33 -29.08 3.52 6.98
CA LEU A 33 -28.38 2.24 7.06
C LEU A 33 -29.05 1.26 8.04
N GLY A 34 -30.04 1.70 8.81
CA GLY A 34 -30.64 0.93 9.91
C GLY A 34 -29.64 0.66 11.03
N VAL A 35 -28.74 1.60 11.28
CA VAL A 35 -27.75 1.50 12.36
C VAL A 35 -28.41 2.02 13.65
N PRO A 36 -28.42 1.24 14.75
CA PRO A 36 -29.17 1.61 15.95
C PRO A 36 -28.66 2.88 16.64
N GLN A 37 -27.40 3.26 16.39
CA GLN A 37 -26.71 4.33 17.10
C GLN A 37 -25.88 5.18 16.14
N SER A 38 -26.18 6.48 16.08
CA SER A 38 -25.49 7.43 15.19
C SER A 38 -23.98 7.56 15.45
N PHE A 39 -23.51 7.30 16.67
CA PHE A 39 -22.08 7.35 16.99
C PHE A 39 -21.26 6.30 16.22
N MET A 40 -21.89 5.22 15.72
CA MET A 40 -21.19 4.23 14.89
C MET A 40 -20.67 4.86 13.60
N ILE A 41 -21.45 5.75 12.99
CA ILE A 41 -21.01 6.54 11.82
C ILE A 41 -19.82 7.42 12.20
N SER A 42 -19.89 8.10 13.34
CA SER A 42 -18.77 8.90 13.86
C SER A 42 -17.50 8.05 14.04
N ARG A 43 -17.62 6.82 14.55
CA ARG A 43 -16.47 5.93 14.70
C ARG A 43 -15.85 5.51 13.36
N TRP A 44 -16.67 5.28 12.34
CA TRP A 44 -16.21 4.97 10.98
C TRP A 44 -15.55 6.16 10.32
N GLU A 45 -16.16 7.35 10.43
CA GLU A 45 -15.59 8.61 9.91
C GLU A 45 -14.29 9.00 10.60
N ASN A 46 -14.15 8.70 11.89
CA ASN A 46 -12.91 8.95 12.64
C ASN A 46 -11.89 7.79 12.51
N GLY A 47 -12.21 6.72 11.79
CA GLY A 47 -11.32 5.57 11.57
C GLY A 47 -10.98 4.77 12.83
N THR A 48 -11.72 4.98 13.92
CA THR A 48 -11.52 4.23 15.19
C THR A 48 -11.98 2.78 15.06
N THR A 49 -12.97 2.53 14.20
CA THR A 49 -13.46 1.20 13.83
C THR A 49 -13.85 1.19 12.36
N TYR A 50 -13.82 0.03 11.73
CA TYR A 50 -14.35 -0.16 10.38
C TYR A 50 -15.74 -0.79 10.44
N PRO A 51 -16.66 -0.45 9.51
CA PRO A 51 -17.95 -1.11 9.42
C PRO A 51 -17.77 -2.62 9.16
N GLY A 52 -18.67 -3.42 9.72
CA GLY A 52 -18.78 -4.85 9.41
C GLY A 52 -19.29 -5.08 7.98
N PRO A 53 -19.25 -6.33 7.47
CA PRO A 53 -19.65 -6.65 6.10
C PRO A 53 -21.04 -6.10 5.75
N GLU A 54 -22.09 -6.47 6.49
CA GLU A 54 -23.46 -6.01 6.20
C GLU A 54 -23.59 -4.49 5.95
N TYR A 55 -22.90 -3.67 6.75
CA TYR A 55 -22.92 -2.22 6.60
C TYR A 55 -22.09 -1.72 5.42
N ARG A 56 -21.01 -2.41 5.03
CA ARG A 56 -20.25 -2.06 3.81
C ARG A 56 -21.10 -2.26 2.57
N GLU A 57 -21.83 -3.36 2.50
CA GLU A 57 -22.75 -3.67 1.41
C GLU A 57 -23.86 -2.61 1.32
N LYS A 58 -24.45 -2.23 2.47
CA LYS A 58 -25.43 -1.13 2.53
C LYS A 58 -24.83 0.21 2.11
N LEU A 59 -23.64 0.55 2.61
CA LEU A 59 -22.92 1.77 2.22
C LEU A 59 -22.64 1.81 0.72
N ARG A 60 -22.21 0.69 0.13
CA ARG A 60 -21.99 0.54 -1.31
C ARG A 60 -23.28 0.79 -2.08
N SER A 61 -24.38 0.18 -1.65
CA SER A 61 -25.69 0.31 -2.30
C SER A 61 -26.23 1.74 -2.22
N ILE A 62 -26.15 2.37 -1.05
CA ILE A 62 -26.62 3.74 -0.87
C ILE A 62 -25.75 4.70 -1.68
N PHE A 63 -24.42 4.65 -1.51
CA PHE A 63 -23.52 5.61 -2.15
C PHE A 63 -23.27 5.36 -3.64
N GLY A 64 -23.51 4.14 -4.14
CA GLY A 64 -23.16 3.74 -5.50
C GLY A 64 -21.65 3.75 -5.77
N LYS A 65 -20.84 3.73 -4.71
CA LYS A 65 -19.38 3.80 -4.74
C LYS A 65 -18.80 2.51 -4.19
N ARG A 66 -17.63 2.11 -4.66
CA ARG A 66 -16.91 0.96 -4.13
C ARG A 66 -16.41 1.22 -2.71
N CYS A 67 -16.10 0.14 -2.00
CA CYS A 67 -15.58 0.21 -0.63
C CYS A 67 -14.25 0.99 -0.53
N GLU A 68 -13.41 0.91 -1.56
CA GLU A 68 -12.14 1.65 -1.64
C GLU A 68 -12.38 3.16 -1.77
N GLU A 69 -13.35 3.55 -2.58
CA GLU A 69 -13.74 4.97 -2.79
C GLU A 69 -14.39 5.59 -1.55
N LEU A 70 -14.87 4.75 -0.63
CA LEU A 70 -15.43 5.14 0.67
C LEU A 70 -14.46 4.93 1.84
N GLY A 71 -13.22 4.48 1.58
CA GLY A 71 -12.22 4.24 2.63
C GLY A 71 -12.60 3.16 3.65
N LEU A 72 -13.40 2.16 3.26
CA LEU A 72 -13.96 1.16 4.18
C LEU A 72 -13.01 0.00 4.50
N TYR A 73 -11.83 -0.03 3.87
CA TYR A 73 -10.79 -1.02 4.14
C TYR A 73 -9.59 -0.37 4.81
N LYS A 74 -8.93 -1.13 5.69
CA LYS A 74 -7.58 -0.82 6.11
C LYS A 74 -6.67 -1.12 4.93
N SER A 75 -5.99 -0.12 4.38
CA SER A 75 -4.88 -0.34 3.47
C SER A 75 -3.76 -1.03 4.27
N VAL A 76 -3.83 -2.35 4.37
CA VAL A 76 -2.68 -3.14 4.78
C VAL A 76 -1.81 -3.21 3.53
N SER A 77 -1.07 -2.15 3.26
CA SER A 77 0.05 -2.30 2.33
C SER A 77 1.03 -3.25 3.00
N PRO A 78 1.31 -4.43 2.43
CA PRO A 78 2.34 -5.33 2.98
C PRO A 78 3.72 -4.66 2.98
N TYR A 79 3.86 -3.55 2.26
CA TYR A 79 5.02 -2.67 2.27
C TYR A 79 4.64 -1.37 2.98
N PRO A 80 5.27 -0.99 4.10
CA PRO A 80 5.12 0.37 4.63
C PRO A 80 5.41 1.34 3.48
N SER A 81 4.62 2.42 3.41
CA SER A 81 4.68 3.48 2.40
C SER A 81 6.07 3.56 1.79
N GLN A 82 6.24 3.07 0.57
CA GLN A 82 7.50 3.15 -0.13
C GLN A 82 7.73 4.63 -0.43
N ILE A 83 8.26 5.37 0.54
CA ILE A 83 9.25 6.39 0.22
C ILE A 83 10.29 5.55 -0.54
N PRO A 84 10.48 5.76 -1.86
CA PRO A 84 11.56 5.08 -2.53
C PRO A 84 12.80 5.39 -1.69
N VAL A 85 13.44 4.35 -1.16
CA VAL A 85 14.75 4.50 -0.52
C VAL A 85 15.67 4.88 -1.67
N ILE A 86 15.72 6.17 -1.97
CA ILE A 86 16.60 6.74 -2.97
C ILE A 86 17.94 6.78 -2.27
N ASP A 87 18.76 5.76 -2.54
CA ASP A 87 20.16 5.84 -2.21
C ASP A 87 20.79 6.91 -3.12
N PRO A 88 21.31 8.01 -2.56
CA PRO A 88 21.92 9.08 -3.36
C PRO A 88 23.14 8.59 -4.16
N ALA A 89 23.73 7.45 -3.80
CA ALA A 89 24.83 6.84 -4.54
C ALA A 89 24.37 5.92 -5.69
N ILE A 90 23.07 5.57 -5.78
CA ILE A 90 22.54 4.75 -6.88
C ILE A 90 21.99 5.68 -7.98
N PRO A 91 22.59 5.69 -9.19
CA PRO A 91 22.06 6.50 -10.28
C PRO A 91 20.67 6.01 -10.71
N VAL A 92 19.76 6.97 -10.93
CA VAL A 92 18.40 6.69 -11.42
C VAL A 92 18.49 6.04 -12.80
N ARG A 93 17.80 4.91 -12.99
CA ARG A 93 17.70 4.26 -14.31
C ARG A 93 17.03 5.22 -15.28
N GLN A 94 17.73 5.59 -16.36
CA GLN A 94 17.14 6.38 -17.43
C GLN A 94 16.14 5.52 -18.22
N PRO A 95 14.88 5.95 -18.41
CA PRO A 95 13.94 5.21 -19.23
C PRO A 95 14.47 5.11 -20.67
N GLY A 96 14.60 3.88 -21.18
CA GLY A 96 15.13 3.59 -22.52
C GLY A 96 16.51 2.94 -22.56
N THR A 97 17.24 2.83 -21.44
CA THR A 97 18.52 2.12 -21.37
C THR A 97 18.34 0.71 -20.80
N SER A 98 17.86 -0.22 -21.63
CA SER A 98 17.88 -1.66 -21.28
C SER A 98 19.26 -2.30 -21.49
N VAL A 99 20.17 -1.57 -22.13
CA VAL A 99 21.50 -2.07 -22.49
C VAL A 99 22.48 -1.71 -21.38
N LEU A 100 22.98 -2.73 -20.70
CA LEU A 100 24.17 -2.60 -19.87
C LEU A 100 25.32 -2.25 -20.83
N VAL A 101 25.87 -1.05 -20.72
CA VAL A 101 26.98 -0.61 -21.57
C VAL A 101 28.30 -0.90 -20.86
N GLY A 102 29.15 -1.69 -21.51
CA GLY A 102 30.48 -2.03 -21.02
C GLY A 102 30.50 -3.20 -20.03
N ARG A 103 31.71 -3.64 -19.71
CA ARG A 103 32.06 -4.89 -19.00
C ARG A 103 31.93 -6.17 -19.83
N ASP A 104 31.66 -6.09 -21.13
CA ASP A 104 31.61 -7.27 -22.00
C ASP A 104 32.91 -8.07 -21.97
N LEU A 105 34.06 -7.39 -22.03
CA LEU A 105 35.38 -8.03 -21.92
C LEU A 105 35.59 -8.71 -20.57
N LEU A 106 35.16 -8.07 -19.48
CA LEU A 106 35.27 -8.64 -18.13
C LEU A 106 34.37 -9.86 -17.98
N LEU A 107 33.15 -9.82 -18.51
CA LEU A 107 32.22 -10.95 -18.52
C LEU A 107 32.79 -12.12 -19.33
N GLU A 108 33.40 -11.87 -20.48
CA GLU A 108 34.10 -12.89 -21.26
C GLU A 108 35.29 -13.48 -20.51
N GLN A 109 36.10 -12.66 -19.82
CA GLN A 109 37.20 -13.15 -18.98
C GLN A 109 36.70 -14.01 -17.80
N ILE A 110 35.62 -13.58 -17.13
CA ILE A 110 34.98 -14.35 -16.06
C ILE A 110 34.44 -15.68 -16.62
N LYS A 111 33.80 -15.66 -17.78
CA LYS A 111 33.29 -16.87 -18.43
C LYS A 111 34.40 -17.85 -18.80
N GLN A 112 35.49 -17.36 -19.39
CA GLN A 112 36.66 -18.18 -19.72
C GLN A 112 37.32 -18.78 -18.48
N SER A 113 37.46 -18.02 -17.39
CA SER A 113 38.02 -18.55 -16.14
C SER A 113 37.12 -19.62 -15.51
N LEU A 114 35.80 -19.42 -15.50
CA LEU A 114 34.84 -20.43 -15.03
C LEU A 114 34.84 -21.70 -15.90
N CYS A 115 34.89 -21.56 -17.23
CA CYS A 115 34.85 -22.69 -18.15
C CYS A 115 36.18 -23.47 -18.23
N SER A 116 37.32 -22.84 -17.98
CA SER A 116 38.65 -23.47 -18.02
C SER A 116 39.02 -24.24 -16.74
N GLY A 117 38.10 -24.37 -15.78
CA GLY A 117 38.31 -25.16 -14.57
C GLY A 117 39.09 -24.42 -13.48
N TRP A 118 39.10 -23.08 -13.50
CA TRP A 118 39.60 -22.29 -12.36
C TRP A 118 38.89 -22.78 -11.09
N ASN A 119 39.67 -23.29 -10.14
CA ASN A 119 39.15 -23.94 -8.93
C ASN A 119 38.04 -23.10 -8.29
N SER A 120 36.79 -23.54 -8.39
CA SER A 120 35.60 -22.84 -7.87
C SER A 120 35.75 -22.47 -6.38
N ARG A 121 36.49 -23.27 -5.61
CA ARG A 121 36.86 -22.99 -4.21
C ARG A 121 37.72 -21.74 -4.05
N PHE A 122 38.61 -21.44 -4.99
CA PHE A 122 39.49 -20.27 -4.92
C PHE A 122 38.73 -18.97 -5.26
N ALA A 123 37.78 -19.03 -6.21
CA ALA A 123 36.91 -17.92 -6.57
C ALA A 123 35.94 -17.52 -5.44
N ALA A 124 35.38 -18.48 -4.72
CA ALA A 124 34.52 -18.20 -3.58
C ALA A 124 35.27 -17.57 -2.39
N MET A 125 36.56 -17.91 -2.19
CA MET A 125 37.37 -17.38 -1.08
C MET A 125 38.02 -16.02 -1.38
N ASN A 126 38.36 -15.72 -2.62
CA ASN A 126 39.14 -14.52 -2.98
C ASN A 126 38.39 -13.53 -3.88
N GLY A 127 37.19 -13.91 -4.36
CA GLY A 127 36.43 -13.11 -5.32
C GLY A 127 36.78 -13.43 -6.77
N LEU A 128 35.92 -12.94 -7.67
CA LEU A 128 36.20 -12.89 -9.11
C LEU A 128 37.18 -11.73 -9.39
N PRO A 129 38.07 -11.85 -10.38
CA PRO A 129 38.99 -10.78 -10.76
C PRO A 129 38.24 -9.50 -11.19
#